data_AF-A0A059LJ20-F1
#
_entry.id   AF-A0A059LJ20-F1
#
_cell.length_a   1.000
_cell.length_b   1.000
_cell.length_c   1.000
_cell.angle_alpha   90.00
_cell.angle_beta   90.00
_cell.angle_gamma   90.00
#
_symmetry.space_group_name_H-M   'P 1'
#
loop_
_entity.id
_entity.type
_entity.pdbx_description
1 polymer ?
#
loop_
_entity_poly.entity_id
_entity_poly.type
_entity_poly.pdbx_seq_one_letter_code
_entity_poly.pdbx_strand_id
1 'polypeptide(L)' 'MLPLSCPLCITDLDATERDWYPCQCGYQLCLFCYGRITSEFSNLCPGCRTAYDPDTQLENQ' A
#
# COMPACT_ATOMS: atom_id res chain seq x y z
N MET A 1 -17.03 7.13 6.02
CA MET A 1 -16.88 5.66 6.06
C MET A 1 -15.84 5.33 5.00
N LEU A 2 -14.56 5.33 5.37
CA LEU A 2 -13.49 4.95 4.44
C LEU A 2 -13.53 3.43 4.25
N PRO A 3 -13.15 2.90 3.08
CA PRO A 3 -13.21 1.47 2.83
C PRO A 3 -12.24 0.77 3.79
N LEU A 4 -12.77 -0.10 4.64
CA LEU A 4 -11.99 -1.00 5.49
C LEU A 4 -11.35 -2.13 4.66
N SER A 5 -11.26 -2.00 3.34
CA SER A 5 -10.78 -3.04 2.42
C SER A 5 -9.84 -2.49 1.36
N CYS A 6 -8.84 -3.31 1.01
CA CYS A 6 -7.86 -3.01 -0.03
C CYS A 6 -8.56 -2.88 -1.39
N PRO A 7 -8.36 -1.78 -2.13
CA PRO A 7 -9.02 -1.56 -3.42
C PRO A 7 -8.54 -2.50 -4.54
N LEU A 8 -7.45 -3.24 -4.33
CA LEU A 8 -6.88 -4.14 -5.34
C LEU A 8 -7.36 -5.58 -5.19
N CYS A 9 -7.47 -6.09 -3.96
CA CYS A 9 -7.86 -7.48 -3.70
C CYS A 9 -9.19 -7.61 -2.95
N ILE A 10 -9.81 -6.50 -2.54
CA ILE A 10 -11.08 -6.46 -1.82
C ILE A 10 -11.04 -7.22 -0.48
N THR A 11 -9.84 -7.41 0.07
CA THR A 11 -9.63 -7.98 1.41
C THR A 11 -9.69 -6.89 2.47
N ASP A 12 -10.26 -7.20 3.62
CA ASP A 12 -10.30 -6.28 4.77
C ASP A 12 -8.88 -5.91 5.23
N LEU A 13 -8.68 -4.62 5.51
CA LEU A 13 -7.44 -4.08 6.06
C LEU A 13 -7.40 -4.34 7.56
N ASP A 14 -6.29 -4.88 8.04
CA ASP A 14 -6.09 -5.09 9.47
C ASP A 14 -5.76 -3.79 10.23
N ALA A 15 -5.49 -3.89 11.54
CA ALA A 15 -5.19 -2.72 12.36
C ALA A 15 -3.92 -1.97 11.93
N THR A 16 -2.92 -2.68 11.43
CA THR A 16 -1.66 -2.09 10.97
C THR A 16 -1.84 -1.44 9.60
N GLU A 17 -2.67 -2.03 8.75
CA GLU A 17 -2.90 -1.57 7.38
C GLU A 17 -3.80 -0.33 7.32
N ARG A 18 -4.69 -0.15 8.31
CA ARG A 18 -5.63 0.99 8.37
C ARG A 18 -4.96 2.36 8.57
N ASP A 19 -3.82 2.39 9.24
CA ASP A 19 -3.04 3.60 9.48
C ASP A 19 -1.76 3.65 8.62
N TRP A 20 -1.67 2.76 7.62
CA TRP A 20 -0.51 2.65 6.74
C TRP A 20 -0.78 3.17 5.32
N TYR A 21 0.03 4.13 4.89
CA TYR A 21 -0.09 4.80 3.59
C TYR A 21 1.29 4.83 2.92
N PRO A 22 1.62 3.86 2.04
CA PRO A 22 2.96 3.77 1.43
C PRO A 22 3.25 4.90 0.45
N CYS A 23 2.22 5.64 0.02
CA CYS A 23 2.39 6.78 -0.85
C CYS A 23 1.83 8.04 -0.19
N GLN A 24 2.58 9.14 -0.27
CA GLN A 24 2.17 10.46 0.20
C GLN A 24 0.92 11.02 -0.51
N CYS A 25 0.48 10.40 -1.61
CA CYS A 25 -0.79 10.75 -2.26
C CYS A 25 -2.02 10.25 -1.48
N GLY A 26 -1.84 9.44 -0.44
CA GLY A 26 -2.92 8.88 0.38
C GLY A 26 -3.55 7.62 -0.19
N TYR A 27 -2.98 7.03 -1.25
CA TYR A 27 -3.47 5.76 -1.79
C TYR A 27 -3.13 4.61 -0.82
N GLN A 28 -4.16 4.04 -0.21
CA GLN A 28 -4.08 2.94 0.75
C GLN A 28 -4.29 1.58 0.08
N LEU A 29 -3.56 0.58 0.52
CA LEU A 29 -3.68 -0.82 0.11
C LEU A 29 -3.15 -1.74 1.22
N CYS A 30 -3.40 -3.05 1.12
CA CYS A 30 -2.84 -4.03 2.04
C CYS A 30 -1.34 -4.28 1.77
N LEU A 31 -0.64 -4.80 2.78
CA LEU A 31 0.79 -5.10 2.72
C LEU A 31 1.11 -6.16 1.65
N PHE A 32 0.22 -7.13 1.46
CA PHE A 32 0.39 -8.17 0.44
C PHE A 32 0.38 -7.60 -0.98
N CYS A 33 -0.60 -6.74 -1.29
CA CYS A 33 -0.66 -6.10 -2.61
C CYS A 33 0.53 -5.17 -2.85
N TYR A 34 0.98 -4.45 -1.81
CA TYR A 34 2.18 -3.63 -1.92
C TYR A 34 3.41 -4.47 -2.26
N GLY A 35 3.67 -5.55 -1.52
CA GLY A 35 4.81 -6.43 -1.77
C GLY A 35 4.82 -7.00 -3.19
N ARG A 36 3.65 -7.36 -3.73
CA ARG A 36 3.53 -7.76 -5.14
C ARG A 36 3.86 -6.61 -6.09
N ILE A 37 3.35 -5.40 -5.85
CA ILE A 37 3.65 -4.23 -6.70
C ILE A 37 5.14 -3.92 -6.76
N THR A 38 5.82 -3.97 -5.61
CA THR A 38 7.25 -3.64 -5.52
C THR A 38 8.15 -4.77 -6.05
N SER A 39 7.71 -6.03 -5.97
CA SER A 39 8.55 -7.20 -6.34
C SER A 39 8.26 -7.78 -7.72
N GLU A 40 7.00 -7.78 -8.16
CA GLU A 40 6.55 -8.42 -9.41
C GLU A 40 6.12 -7.42 -10.49
N PHE A 41 5.82 -6.17 -10.12
CA PHE A 41 5.29 -5.16 -11.05
C PHE A 41 6.23 -3.93 -11.13
N SER A 42 5.67 -2.76 -11.47
CA SER A 42 6.44 -1.57 -11.81
C SER A 42 6.97 -0.78 -10.62
N ASN A 43 6.74 -1.22 -9.38
CA ASN A 43 7.05 -0.45 -8.17
C ASN A 43 6.43 0.97 -8.16
N LEU A 44 5.26 1.16 -8.81
CA LEU A 44 4.58 2.45 -8.88
C LEU A 44 3.26 2.41 -8.11
N CYS A 45 2.94 3.51 -7.43
CA CYS A 45 1.65 3.71 -6.80
C CYS A 45 0.50 3.58 -7.82
N PRO A 46 -0.53 2.76 -7.57
CA PRO A 46 -1.66 2.62 -8.48
C PRO A 46 -2.48 3.92 -8.67
N GLY A 47 -2.49 4.79 -7.66
CA GLY A 47 -3.21 6.06 -7.70
C GLY A 47 -2.49 7.14 -8.50
N CYS A 48 -1.27 7.50 -8.08
CA CYS A 48 -0.54 8.66 -8.63
C CYS A 48 0.67 8.30 -9.52
N ARG A 49 1.00 7.02 -9.65
CA ARG A 49 2.14 6.49 -10.43
C ARG A 49 3.53 6.95 -9.95
N THR A 50 3.64 7.50 -8.74
CA THR A 50 4.93 7.77 -8.09
C THR A 50 5.58 6.45 -7.69
N ALA A 51 6.88 6.32 -7.90
CA ALA A 51 7.63 5.15 -7.44
C ALA A 51 7.63 5.07 -5.91
N TYR A 52 7.50 3.87 -5.35
CA TYR A 52 7.69 3.68 -3.91
C TYR A 52 9.18 3.74 -3.58
N ASP A 53 9.53 4.43 -2.49
CA ASP A 53 10.91 4.54 -2.04
C ASP A 53 11.37 3.20 -1.44
N PRO A 54 12.55 2.69 -1.84
CA PRO A 54 13.07 1.42 -1.35
C PRO A 54 13.38 1.43 0.16
N ASP A 55 13.56 2.60 0.76
CA ASP A 55 13.78 2.77 2.20
C ASP A 55 12.48 2.91 3.00
N THR A 56 11.31 3.01 2.36
CA THR A 56 10.01 2.98 3.08
C THR A 56 9.63 1.55 3.51
N GLN A 57 10.58 0.61 3.47
CA GLN A 57 10.43 -0.75 3.98
C GLN A 57 10.31 -0.72 5.51
N LEU A 58 9.09 -0.49 6.01
CA LEU A 58 8.68 -0.74 7.40
C LEU A 58 9.75 -0.36 8.45
N GLU A 59 10.09 0.93 8.56
CA GLU A 59 10.61 1.41 9.83
C GLU A 59 9.46 1.53 10.83
N ASN A 60 9.31 0.44 11.59
CA ASN A 60 8.60 0.25 12.86
C ASN A 60 7.31 -0.59 12.84
N GLN A 61 7.53 -1.84 13.30
CA GLN A 61 6.66 -2.69 14.13
C GLN A 61 5.66 -3.60 13.41
#